data_AF-A0A8B3LKN1-F1
#
_entry.id   AF-A0A8B3LKN1-F1
#
_cell.length_a   1.000
_cell.length_b   1.000
_cell.length_c   1.000
_cell.angle_alpha   90.00
_cell.angle_beta   90.00
_cell.angle_gamma   90.00
#
_symmetry.space_group_name_H-M   'P 1'
#
loop_
_entity.id
_entity.type
_entity.pdbx_description
1 polymer ?
#
loop_
_entity_poly.entity_id
_entity_poly.type
_entity_poly.pdbx_seq_one_letter_code
_entity_poly.pdbx_strand_id
1 'polypeptide(L)'
;MEHQVVLKHSTSQRRPATESWCIGGQMSRISAFEVVYDADSDVLYISRRRDVAARGIEDKSGIVWRYDRSGELIGATVVDFHDLWASRGDELASELSEKFHVPTPQAQVVVNFALEQRD
;
A
#
# COMPACT_ATOMS: atom_id res chain seq x y z
N MET A 1 24.24 -59.20 -2.19
CA MET A 1 23.92 -58.65 -3.52
C MET A 1 23.46 -57.23 -3.30
N GLU A 2 24.44 -56.33 -3.29
CA GLU A 2 24.27 -54.89 -3.13
C GLU A 2 24.01 -54.27 -4.50
N HIS A 3 22.99 -53.43 -4.60
CA HIS A 3 22.81 -52.55 -5.75
C HIS A 3 22.84 -51.10 -5.25
N GLN A 4 24.00 -50.47 -5.41
CA GLN A 4 24.11 -49.02 -5.50
C GLN A 4 23.58 -48.56 -6.86
N VAL A 5 22.78 -47.49 -6.87
CA VAL A 5 22.67 -46.60 -8.03
C VAL A 5 22.75 -45.15 -7.53
N VAL A 6 23.68 -44.41 -8.10
CA VAL A 6 24.07 -43.04 -7.76
C VAL A 6 23.43 -42.04 -8.74
N LEU A 7 22.86 -40.97 -8.15
CA LEU A 7 22.63 -39.58 -8.60
C LEU A 7 21.97 -39.26 -9.96
N LYS A 8 20.90 -38.45 -9.91
CA LYS A 8 20.77 -37.19 -10.68
C LYS A 8 20.05 -36.10 -9.86
N HIS A 9 20.67 -34.92 -9.80
CA HIS A 9 20.13 -33.69 -9.26
C HIS A 9 19.02 -33.12 -10.17
N SER A 10 17.94 -32.59 -9.58
CA SER A 10 17.07 -31.58 -10.23
C SER A 10 16.34 -30.71 -9.18
N THR A 11 16.93 -29.54 -8.97
CA THR A 11 16.37 -28.19 -8.83
C THR A 11 14.87 -28.00 -8.53
N SER A 12 14.64 -27.24 -7.46
CA SER A 12 13.64 -26.17 -7.29
C SER A 12 12.14 -26.52 -7.28
N GLN A 13 11.54 -26.32 -6.11
CA GLN A 13 10.35 -25.48 -5.98
C GLN A 13 10.27 -24.94 -4.55
N ARG A 14 10.92 -23.79 -4.30
CA ARG A 14 10.55 -22.93 -3.16
C ARG A 14 9.21 -22.31 -3.50
N ARG A 15 8.18 -22.72 -2.77
CA ARG A 15 6.86 -22.08 -2.80
C ARG A 15 7.03 -20.62 -2.31
N PRO A 16 6.60 -19.60 -3.06
CA PRO A 16 6.48 -18.27 -2.49
C PRO A 16 5.29 -18.27 -1.53
N ALA A 17 5.52 -17.82 -0.29
CA ALA A 17 4.48 -17.52 0.67
C ALA A 17 3.74 -16.25 0.20
N THR A 18 2.69 -16.44 -0.60
CA THR A 18 1.63 -15.45 -0.79
C THR A 18 0.48 -15.85 0.14
N GLU A 19 0.62 -15.52 1.42
CA GLU A 19 -0.54 -15.48 2.30
C GLU A 19 -1.36 -14.25 1.95
N SER A 20 -2.51 -14.56 1.36
CA SER A 20 -3.59 -13.69 0.98
C SER A 20 -4.17 -13.00 2.21
N TRP A 21 -4.04 -11.68 2.29
CA TRP A 21 -4.89 -10.86 3.14
C TRP A 21 -6.14 -10.52 2.32
N CYS A 22 -7.23 -11.21 2.59
CA CYS A 22 -8.54 -10.95 2.01
C CYS A 22 -9.17 -9.72 2.70
N ILE A 23 -8.82 -8.52 2.25
CA ILE A 23 -9.71 -7.37 2.31
C ILE A 23 -10.15 -7.14 0.86
N GLY A 24 -11.45 -7.12 0.59
CA GLY A 24 -12.05 -7.20 -0.75
C GLY A 24 -11.76 -6.04 -1.72
N GLY A 25 -10.70 -5.26 -1.50
CA GLY A 25 -10.26 -4.18 -2.37
C GLY A 25 -9.23 -4.64 -3.41
N GLN A 26 -9.40 -4.19 -4.65
CA GLN A 26 -8.43 -4.42 -5.72
C GLN A 26 -7.13 -3.65 -5.43
N MET A 27 -6.05 -4.35 -5.08
CA MET A 27 -4.71 -3.77 -4.93
C MET A 27 -4.17 -3.33 -6.29
N SER A 28 -3.98 -2.03 -6.45
CA SER A 28 -3.34 -1.45 -7.63
C SER A 28 -1.95 -0.95 -7.30
N ARG A 29 -0.99 -1.25 -8.18
CA ARG A 29 0.34 -0.67 -8.09
C ARG A 29 0.37 0.61 -8.93
N ILE A 30 0.38 1.75 -8.27
CA ILE A 30 0.39 3.08 -8.89
C ILE A 30 1.77 3.68 -8.68
N SER A 31 2.57 3.65 -9.73
CA SER A 31 3.98 4.08 -9.68
C SER A 31 4.76 3.35 -8.57
N ALA A 32 5.23 4.08 -7.55
CA ALA A 32 5.98 3.56 -6.40
C ALA A 32 5.09 3.13 -5.22
N PHE A 33 3.76 3.20 -5.35
CA PHE A 33 2.81 2.87 -4.29
C PHE A 33 2.02 1.60 -4.61
N GLU A 34 1.76 0.79 -3.58
CA GLU A 34 0.65 -0.14 -3.51
C GLU A 34 -0.52 0.59 -2.85
N VAL A 35 -1.66 0.64 -3.54
CA VAL A 35 -2.83 1.42 -3.16
C VAL A 35 -4.05 0.51 -3.11
N VAL A 36 -4.83 0.64 -2.05
CA VAL A 36 -6.12 -0.04 -1.87
C VAL A 36 -7.13 0.98 -1.38
N TYR A 37 -8.26 1.07 -2.06
CA TYR A 37 -9.43 1.73 -1.51
C TYR A 37 -10.43 0.66 -1.05
N ASP A 38 -10.86 0.77 0.20
CA ASP A 38 -11.91 -0.06 0.79
C ASP A 38 -13.18 0.80 0.89
N ALA A 39 -14.11 0.57 -0.03
CA ALA A 39 -15.33 1.35 -0.15
C ALA A 39 -16.33 1.10 0.99
N ASP A 40 -16.28 -0.07 1.64
CA ASP A 40 -17.18 -0.44 2.73
C ASP A 40 -16.84 0.34 4.00
N SER A 41 -15.55 0.59 4.23
CA SER A 41 -15.05 1.35 5.38
C SER A 41 -14.67 2.80 5.08
N ASP A 42 -14.76 3.22 3.81
CA ASP A 42 -14.29 4.52 3.29
C ASP A 42 -12.83 4.82 3.67
N VAL A 43 -11.94 3.85 3.47
CA VAL A 43 -10.52 3.98 3.83
C VAL A 43 -9.62 3.79 2.61
N LEU A 44 -8.69 4.74 2.42
CA LEU A 44 -7.62 4.63 1.43
C LEU A 44 -6.30 4.23 2.11
N TYR A 45 -5.80 3.05 1.77
CA TYR A 45 -4.51 2.54 2.20
C TYR A 45 -3.44 2.79 1.14
N ILE A 46 -2.33 3.40 1.54
CA ILE A 46 -1.18 3.70 0.69
C ILE A 46 0.06 3.07 1.32
N SER A 47 0.83 2.31 0.54
CA SER A 47 2.07 1.68 1.01
C SER A 47 3.17 1.84 -0.04
N ARG A 48 4.39 2.23 0.35
CA ARG A 48 5.57 2.21 -0.54
C ARG A 48 6.29 0.88 -0.54
N ARG A 49 6.20 0.17 0.58
CA ARG A 49 6.88 -1.08 0.87
C ARG A 49 5.95 -1.98 1.66
N ARG A 50 6.22 -3.29 1.63
CA ARG A 50 5.50 -4.31 2.40
C ARG A 50 6.08 -4.50 3.81
N ASP A 51 6.82 -3.51 4.30
CA ASP A 51 7.42 -3.57 5.62
C ASP A 51 6.35 -3.34 6.70
N VAL A 52 6.56 -3.97 7.86
CA VAL A 52 5.66 -3.81 9.01
C VAL A 52 5.92 -2.45 9.65
N ALA A 53 4.87 -1.65 9.80
CA ALA A 53 4.94 -0.39 10.53
C ALA A 53 5.31 -0.64 11.99
N ALA A 54 6.28 0.13 12.50
CA ALA A 54 6.63 0.15 13.91
C ALA A 54 5.87 1.24 14.67
N ARG A 55 5.38 2.27 13.96
CA ARG A 55 4.65 3.40 14.54
C ARG A 55 3.65 3.97 13.54
N GLY A 56 2.45 4.32 14.02
CA GLY A 56 1.49 5.17 13.32
C GLY A 56 1.36 6.52 14.03
N ILE A 57 1.29 7.61 13.27
CA ILE A 57 0.96 8.95 13.78
C ILE A 57 -0.22 9.48 13.00
N GLU A 58 -1.33 9.68 13.67
CA GLU A 58 -2.50 10.36 13.11
C GLU A 58 -2.31 11.88 13.18
N ASP A 59 -2.58 12.57 12.09
CA ASP A 59 -2.65 14.02 12.08
C ASP A 59 -4.08 14.55 12.25
N LYS A 60 -4.22 15.87 12.27
CA LYS A 60 -5.52 16.52 12.48
C LYS A 60 -6.48 16.37 11.30
N SER A 61 -5.97 15.92 10.16
CA SER A 61 -6.74 15.77 8.91
C SER A 61 -7.29 14.35 8.75
N GLY A 62 -7.04 13.45 9.70
CA GLY A 62 -7.48 12.05 9.61
C GLY A 62 -6.56 11.18 8.76
N ILE A 63 -5.29 11.55 8.62
CA ILE A 63 -4.30 10.70 7.95
C ILE A 63 -3.41 10.05 9.01
N VAL A 64 -3.39 8.73 9.02
CA VAL A 64 -2.47 7.93 9.82
C VAL A 64 -1.21 7.65 9.02
N TRP A 65 -0.14 8.36 9.32
CA TRP A 65 1.20 8.17 8.74
C TRP A 65 1.91 6.99 9.39
N ARG A 66 2.35 6.01 8.60
CA ARG A 66 2.96 4.77 9.07
C ARG A 66 4.46 4.78 8.81
N TYR A 67 5.24 4.57 9.86
CA TYR A 67 6.69 4.60 9.86
C TYR A 67 7.27 3.23 10.25
N ASP A 68 8.42 2.91 9.67
CA ASP A 68 9.22 1.75 10.08
C ASP A 68 9.99 2.03 11.39
N ARG A 69 10.88 1.10 11.78
CA ARG A 69 11.73 1.24 12.97
C ARG A 69 12.84 2.29 12.80
N SER A 70 13.24 2.60 11.57
CA SER A 70 14.26 3.62 11.29
C SER A 70 13.69 5.04 11.27
N GLY A 71 12.36 5.16 11.26
CA GLY A 71 11.64 6.42 11.14
C GLY A 71 11.32 6.81 9.70
N GLU A 72 11.56 5.92 8.72
CA GLU A 72 11.18 6.10 7.33
C GLU A 72 9.65 6.00 7.18
N LEU A 73 9.05 6.91 6.41
CA LEU A 73 7.63 6.85 6.07
C LEU A 73 7.39 5.75 5.03
N ILE A 74 6.69 4.70 5.43
CA ILE A 74 6.44 3.52 4.58
C ILE A 74 5.01 3.41 4.07
N GLY A 75 4.08 4.20 4.63
CA GLY A 75 2.70 4.21 4.17
C GLY A 75 1.82 5.25 4.86
N ALA A 76 0.58 5.34 4.41
CA ALA A 76 -0.47 6.17 4.99
C ALA A 76 -1.79 5.41 5.00
N THR A 77 -2.69 5.78 5.89
CA THR A 77 -4.08 5.35 5.91
C THR A 77 -4.93 6.61 6.05
N VAL A 78 -5.72 6.91 5.03
CA VAL A 78 -6.62 8.06 5.00
C VAL A 78 -8.00 7.54 5.36
N VAL A 79 -8.51 7.93 6.53
CA VAL A 79 -9.86 7.54 6.98
C VAL A 79 -10.89 8.53 6.46
N ASP A 80 -12.14 8.07 6.34
CA ASP A 80 -13.26 8.84 5.77
C ASP A 80 -12.87 9.51 4.45
N PHE A 81 -12.19 8.75 3.59
CA PHE A 81 -11.52 9.27 2.40
C PHE A 81 -12.48 10.06 1.53
N HIS A 82 -13.60 9.46 1.12
CA HIS A 82 -14.51 10.11 0.22
C HIS A 82 -15.22 11.27 0.93
N ASP A 83 -15.66 11.07 2.17
CA ASP A 83 -16.44 12.07 2.88
C ASP A 83 -15.63 13.33 3.22
N LEU A 84 -14.34 13.20 3.54
CA LEU A 84 -13.47 14.33 3.90
C LEU A 84 -12.64 14.86 2.73
N TRP A 85 -12.31 14.02 1.75
CA TRP A 85 -11.29 14.34 0.75
C TRP A 85 -11.77 14.33 -0.70
N ALA A 86 -12.96 13.82 -1.04
CA ALA A 86 -13.40 13.79 -2.45
C ALA A 86 -13.47 15.18 -3.08
N SER A 87 -13.89 16.19 -2.31
CA SER A 87 -13.92 17.59 -2.76
C SER A 87 -12.58 18.34 -2.57
N ARG A 88 -11.63 17.72 -1.87
CA ARG A 88 -10.32 18.29 -1.48
C ARG A 88 -9.16 17.44 -2.00
N GLY A 89 -9.36 16.71 -3.10
CA GLY A 89 -8.40 15.74 -3.61
C GLY A 89 -7.02 16.34 -3.91
N ASP A 90 -6.97 17.57 -4.42
CA ASP A 90 -5.72 18.29 -4.71
C ASP A 90 -4.94 18.65 -3.44
N GLU A 91 -5.64 18.93 -2.34
CA GLU A 91 -5.03 19.17 -1.03
C GLU A 91 -4.43 17.87 -0.48
N LEU A 92 -5.18 16.77 -0.55
CA LEU A 92 -4.67 15.46 -0.17
C LEU A 92 -3.45 15.05 -1.01
N ALA A 93 -3.51 15.25 -2.32
CA ALA A 93 -2.38 14.97 -3.21
C ALA A 93 -1.15 15.82 -2.84
N SER A 94 -1.35 17.07 -2.42
CA SER A 94 -0.26 17.93 -1.95
C SER A 94 0.33 17.43 -0.62
N GLU A 95 -0.50 17.01 0.34
CA GLU A 95 -0.02 16.42 1.60
C GLU A 95 0.77 15.13 1.36
N LEU A 96 0.26 14.25 0.50
CA LEU A 96 0.95 13.01 0.12
C LEU A 96 2.27 13.30 -0.60
N SER A 97 2.28 14.27 -1.51
CA SER A 97 3.46 14.74 -2.23
C SER A 97 4.56 15.19 -1.26
N GLU A 98 4.21 16.06 -0.31
CA GLU A 98 5.12 16.60 0.68
C GLU A 98 5.66 15.50 1.62
N LYS A 99 4.79 14.68 2.22
CA LYS A 99 5.19 13.67 3.19
C LYS A 99 6.01 12.55 2.58
N PHE A 100 5.59 12.04 1.42
CA PHE A 100 6.33 10.99 0.72
C PHE A 100 7.50 11.52 -0.10
N HIS A 101 7.64 12.84 -0.28
CA HIS A 101 8.64 13.43 -1.18
C HIS A 101 8.54 12.83 -2.60
N VAL A 102 7.33 12.81 -3.16
CA VAL A 102 7.07 12.43 -4.55
C VAL A 102 6.61 13.65 -5.34
N PRO A 103 6.69 13.64 -6.69
CA PRO A 103 6.04 14.68 -7.48
C PRO A 103 4.53 14.71 -7.25
N THR A 104 3.94 15.90 -7.09
CA THR A 104 2.48 16.06 -6.91
C THR A 104 1.63 15.35 -7.98
N PRO A 105 1.98 15.37 -9.29
CA PRO A 105 1.22 14.61 -10.28
C PRO A 105 1.16 13.11 -9.97
N GLN A 106 2.21 12.53 -9.38
CA GLN A 106 2.21 11.13 -8.97
C GLN A 106 1.27 10.88 -7.79
N ALA A 107 1.24 11.80 -6.81
CA ALA A 107 0.30 11.71 -5.70
C ALA A 107 -1.16 11.86 -6.18
N GLN A 108 -1.41 12.72 -7.18
CA GLN A 108 -2.74 12.88 -7.77
C GLN A 108 -3.29 11.58 -8.37
N VAL A 109 -2.46 10.77 -9.03
CA VAL A 109 -2.90 9.48 -9.58
C VAL A 109 -3.40 8.55 -8.47
N VAL A 110 -2.78 8.58 -7.29
CA VAL A 110 -3.21 7.77 -6.14
C VAL A 110 -4.59 8.22 -5.64
N VAL A 111 -4.81 9.53 -5.52
CA VAL A 111 -6.10 10.09 -5.08
C VAL A 111 -7.19 9.81 -6.12
N ASN A 112 -6.93 10.08 -7.40
CA ASN A 112 -7.89 9.87 -8.48
C ASN A 112 -8.31 8.40 -8.59
N PHE A 113 -7.37 7.46 -8.44
CA PHE A 113 -7.67 6.04 -8.41
C PHE A 113 -8.73 5.67 -7.36
N ALA A 114 -8.64 6.24 -6.16
CA ALA A 114 -9.59 5.96 -5.10
C ALA A 114 -10.97 6.58 -5.40
N LEU A 115 -11.00 7.77 -6.01
CA LEU A 115 -12.26 8.43 -6.43
C LEU A 115 -12.99 7.62 -7.50
N GLU A 116 -12.27 7.10 -8.49
CA GLU A 116 -12.83 6.30 -9.59
C GLU A 116 -13.43 4.96 -9.14
N GLN A 117 -13.12 4.48 -7.93
CA GLN A 117 -13.66 3.22 -7.40
C GLN A 117 -15.00 3.36 -6.66
N ARG A 118 -15.51 4.59 -6.49
CA ARG A 118 -16.84 4.84 -5.90
C ARG A 118 -17.88 5.35 -6.90
N ASP A 119 -17.46 5.62 -8.15
CA ASP A 119 -18.33 6.05 -9.26
C ASP A 119 -19.10 4.90 -9.94
#